data_AF-A0A5A7MQ88-F1
#
_entry.id   AF-A0A5A7MQ88-F1
#
_cell.length_a   1.000
_cell.length_b   1.000
_cell.length_c   1.000
_cell.angle_alpha   90.00
_cell.angle_beta   90.00
_cell.angle_gamma   90.00
#
_symmetry.space_group_name_H-M   'P 1'
#
loop_
_entity.id
_entity.type
_entity.pdbx_description
1 polymer ?
#
loop_
_entity_poly.entity_id
_entity_poly.type
_entity_poly.pdbx_seq_one_letter_code
_entity_poly.pdbx_strand_id
1 'polypeptide(L)' 'MVQASRKPEIMADAAHWVLTQPAREVTGNFFIDDEVLAKMGITDLDHYAVDPTQKLVPDFFI' A
#
# COMPACT_ATOMS: atom_id res chain seq x y z
N MET A 1 12.12 5.44 13.96
CA MET A 1 10.90 4.73 13.55
C MET A 1 10.32 5.32 12.28
N VAL A 2 9.97 6.62 12.22
CA VAL A 2 9.40 7.27 11.02
C VAL A 2 10.26 7.09 9.74
N GLN A 3 11.58 7.10 9.86
CA GLN A 3 12.48 6.92 8.70
C GLN A 3 12.39 5.51 8.07
N ALA A 4 12.01 4.50 8.85
CA ALA A 4 11.84 3.12 8.40
C ALA A 4 10.38 2.80 8.04
N SER A 5 9.57 3.82 7.79
CA SER A 5 8.18 3.71 7.36
C SER A 5 8.03 4.09 5.89
N ARG A 6 6.87 3.77 5.31
CA ARG A 6 6.44 4.32 4.03
C ARG A 6 5.67 5.63 4.26
N LYS A 7 5.67 6.49 3.24
CA LYS A 7 4.88 7.72 3.17
C LYS A 7 3.39 7.35 3.06
N PRO A 8 2.48 8.16 3.62
CA PRO A 8 1.05 7.83 3.68
C PRO A 8 0.37 7.69 2.31
N GLU A 9 0.98 8.20 1.24
CA GLU A 9 0.47 8.13 -0.13
C GLU A 9 0.27 6.69 -0.61
N ILE A 10 1.03 5.71 -0.10
CA ILE A 10 0.82 4.29 -0.48
C ILE A 10 -0.58 3.80 -0.08
N MET A 11 -1.04 4.19 1.11
CA MET A 11 -2.39 3.87 1.59
C MET A 11 -3.44 4.68 0.83
N ALA A 12 -3.14 5.92 0.45
CA ALA A 12 -4.04 6.75 -0.35
C ALA A 12 -4.29 6.14 -1.73
N ASP A 13 -3.23 5.68 -2.41
CA ASP A 13 -3.32 5.05 -3.73
C ASP A 13 -4.04 3.70 -3.66
N ALA A 14 -3.73 2.88 -2.65
CA ALA A 14 -4.43 1.63 -2.41
C ALA A 14 -5.93 1.86 -2.16
N ALA A 15 -6.28 2.81 -1.27
CA ALA A 15 -7.66 3.16 -0.99
C ALA A 15 -8.38 3.70 -2.23
N HIS A 16 -7.72 4.56 -3.01
CA HIS A 16 -8.28 5.08 -4.26
C HIS A 16 -8.64 3.96 -5.23
N TRP A 17 -7.77 2.95 -5.39
CA TRP A 17 -8.09 1.78 -6.21
C TRP A 17 -9.31 1.05 -5.66
N VAL A 18 -9.34 0.68 -4.38
CA VAL A 18 -10.46 -0.06 -3.77
C VAL A 18 -11.79 0.69 -3.95
N LEU A 19 -11.80 1.98 -3.67
CA LEU A 19 -13.01 2.81 -3.70
C LEU A 19 -13.54 3.09 -5.11
N THR A 20 -12.71 2.89 -6.15
CA THR A 20 -13.10 3.08 -7.55
C THR A 20 -13.52 1.77 -8.24
N GLN A 21 -13.47 0.63 -7.55
CA GLN A 21 -13.93 -0.65 -8.10
C GLN A 21 -15.46 -0.79 -8.02
N PRO A 22 -16.07 -1.66 -8.85
CA PRO A 22 -17.47 -2.01 -8.73
C PRO A 22 -17.77 -2.62 -7.35
N ALA A 23 -18.47 -1.88 -6.49
CA ALA A 23 -18.69 -2.26 -5.09
C ALA A 23 -19.45 -3.59 -4.89
N ARG A 24 -20.18 -4.05 -5.92
CA ARG A 24 -20.88 -5.35 -5.89
C ARG A 24 -19.97 -6.53 -6.19
N GLU A 25 -18.82 -6.27 -6.82
CA GLU A 25 -17.86 -7.30 -7.23
C GLU A 25 -16.67 -7.34 -6.27
N VAL A 26 -16.22 -6.16 -5.80
CA VAL A 26 -15.06 -6.03 -4.94
C VAL A 26 -15.50 -5.72 -3.50
N THR A 27 -15.91 -6.76 -2.79
CA THR A 27 -16.42 -6.68 -1.41
C THR A 27 -15.98 -7.87 -0.56
N GLY A 28 -15.91 -7.70 0.77
CA GLY A 28 -15.52 -8.76 1.71
C GLY A 28 -14.03 -9.10 1.74
N ASN A 29 -13.17 -8.20 1.26
CA ASN A 29 -11.72 -8.40 1.20
C ASN A 29 -10.99 -7.67 2.34
N PHE A 30 -9.90 -8.29 2.81
CA PHE A 30 -8.89 -7.63 3.65
C PHE A 30 -7.68 -7.35 2.77
N PHE A 31 -7.62 -6.15 2.19
CA PHE A 31 -6.55 -5.78 1.26
C PHE A 31 -5.27 -5.38 1.98
N ILE A 32 -4.13 -5.74 1.38
CA ILE A 32 -2.80 -5.23 1.71
C ILE A 32 -2.43 -4.19 0.64
N ASP A 33 -1.81 -3.09 1.06
CA ASP A 33 -1.49 -1.96 0.19
C ASP A 33 -0.60 -2.36 -0.99
N ASP A 34 0.51 -3.07 -0.75
CA ASP A 34 1.42 -3.53 -1.80
C ASP A 34 0.77 -4.50 -2.80
N GLU A 35 -0.08 -5.42 -2.35
CA GLU A 35 -0.85 -6.31 -3.22
C GLU A 35 -1.86 -5.55 -4.08
N VAL A 36 -2.50 -4.51 -3.53
CA VAL A 36 -3.40 -3.64 -4.29
C VAL A 36 -2.63 -2.85 -5.35
N LEU A 37 -1.50 -2.25 -4.98
CA LEU A 37 -0.65 -1.52 -5.92
C LEU A 37 -0.12 -2.43 -7.04
N ALA A 38 0.20 -3.69 -6.73
CA ALA A 38 0.57 -4.67 -7.74
C ALA A 38 -0.56 -4.93 -8.76
N LYS A 39 -1.84 -4.92 -8.33
CA LYS A 39 -3.00 -5.01 -9.24
C LYS A 39 -3.13 -3.78 -10.15
N MET A 40 -2.61 -2.63 -9.72
CA MET A 40 -2.49 -1.41 -10.54
C MET A 40 -1.28 -1.44 -11.48
N GLY A 41 -0.42 -2.45 -11.40
CA GLY A 41 0.84 -2.55 -12.14
C GLY A 41 2.01 -1.81 -11.49
N ILE A 42 1.87 -1.35 -10.24
CA ILE A 42 2.92 -0.68 -9.48
C ILE A 42 3.60 -1.71 -8.59
N THR A 43 4.80 -2.14 -8.97
CA THR A 43 5.61 -3.11 -8.21
C THR A 43 6.89 -2.51 -7.63
N ASP A 44 7.34 -1.39 -8.18
CA ASP A 44 8.39 -0.58 -7.57
C ASP A 44 7.74 0.35 -6.54
N LEU A 45 8.10 0.15 -5.26
CA LEU A 45 7.54 0.87 -4.12
C LEU A 45 8.57 1.80 -3.46
N ASP A 46 9.77 1.92 -4.02
CA ASP A 46 10.86 2.67 -3.41
C ASP A 46 10.50 4.16 -3.26
N HIS A 47 9.67 4.71 -4.15
CA HIS A 47 9.22 6.10 -4.05
C HIS A 47 8.29 6.35 -2.86
N TYR A 48 7.69 5.31 -2.28
CA TYR A 48 6.93 5.41 -1.05
C TYR A 48 7.80 5.27 0.21
N ALA A 49 9.07 4.86 0.14
CA ALA A 49 9.90 4.85 1.34
C ALA A 49 10.18 6.28 1.83
N VAL A 50 10.10 6.50 3.15
CA VAL A 50 10.51 7.78 3.75
C VAL A 50 12.03 7.96 3.61
N ASP A 51 12.79 6.91 3.91
CA ASP A 51 14.22 6.78 3.64
C ASP A 51 14.50 5.44 2.96
N PRO A 52 14.80 5.40 1.65
CA PRO A 52 15.09 4.17 0.90
C PRO A 52 16.31 3.40 1.41
N THR A 53 17.17 4.01 2.23
CA THR A 53 18.36 3.34 2.78
C THR A 53 18.07 2.52 4.03
N GLN A 54 16.87 2.66 4.62
CA GLN A 54 16.46 1.96 5.83
C GLN A 54 15.70 0.68 5.50
N LYS A 55 15.88 -0.35 6.34
CA LYS A 55 15.00 -1.52 6.31
C LYS A 55 13.64 -1.15 6.89
N LEU A 56 12.57 -1.40 6.14
CA LEU A 56 11.21 -1.12 6.58
C LEU A 56 10.83 -1.97 7.80
N VAL A 57 10.05 -1.36 8.71
CA VAL A 57 9.45 -2.05 9.85
C VAL A 57 8.13 -2.67 9.40
N PRO A 58 7.89 -3.98 9.64
CA PRO A 58 6.60 -4.60 9.39
C PRO A 58 5.48 -3.96 10.21
N ASP A 59 4.25 -3.98 9.69
CA ASP A 59 3.08 -3.53 10.45
C ASP A 59 2.71 -4.54 11.55
N PHE A 60 1.90 -4.13 12.53
CA PHE A 60 1.70 -4.89 13.75
C PHE A 60 0.95 -6.21 13.61
N PHE A 61 0.09 -6.33 12.60
CA PHE A 61 -0.87 -7.44 12.48
C PHE A 61 -0.63 -8.35 11.27
N ILE A 62 0.55 -8.22 10.65
CA ILE A 62 0.99 -8.97 9.47
C ILE A 62 2.40 -9.50 9.74
#